data_AF-A0A5B0N7C6-F1
#
_entry.id   AF-A0A5B0N7C6-F1
#
_cell.length_a   1.000
_cell.length_b   1.000
_cell.length_c   1.000
_cell.angle_alpha   90.00
_cell.angle_beta   90.00
_cell.angle_gamma   90.00
#
_symmetry.space_group_name_H-M   'P 1'
#
loop_
_entity.id
_entity.type
_entity.pdbx_description
1 polymer ?
#
loop_
_entity_poly.entity_id
_entity_poly.type
_entity_poly.pdbx_seq_one_letter_code
_entity_poly.pdbx_strand_id
1 'polypeptide(L)'
;MTEDDDDLLNDYLRSLSVRNLFCMGLAGDYCVSATCHSALRLGYRVYWIRSGIRSVSGSSGQLSIERSLCSSSSSSSSSPSSSSFELIENQMETIKKLSL
;
A
#
# COMPACT_ATOMS: atom_id res chain seq x y z
N MET A 1 6.15 31.80 -10.64
CA MET A 1 6.52 30.45 -10.16
C MET A 1 5.25 29.90 -9.56
N THR A 2 4.51 29.11 -10.33
CA THR A 2 3.28 28.44 -9.88
C THR A 2 3.70 27.18 -9.15
N GLU A 3 3.52 27.16 -7.83
CA GLU A 3 3.78 26.02 -6.96
C GLU A 3 2.60 25.04 -6.98
N ASP A 4 2.28 24.52 -8.17
CA ASP A 4 1.08 23.68 -8.37
C ASP A 4 1.39 22.35 -9.09
N ASP A 5 2.67 22.04 -9.36
CA ASP A 5 3.05 20.82 -10.09
C ASP A 5 2.84 19.53 -9.25
N ASP A 6 2.74 19.63 -7.92
CA ASP A 6 2.60 18.47 -7.03
C ASP A 6 1.24 17.75 -7.19
N ASP A 7 0.21 18.44 -7.70
CA ASP A 7 -1.15 17.89 -7.82
C ASP A 7 -1.49 17.32 -9.21
N LEU A 8 -0.59 17.44 -10.21
CA LEU A 8 -0.85 16.96 -11.58
C LEU A 8 -1.22 15.48 -11.64
N LEU A 9 -0.59 14.65 -10.80
CA LEU A 9 -0.90 13.23 -10.73
C LEU A 9 -2.28 12.98 -10.11
N ASN A 10 -2.66 13.73 -9.07
CA ASN A 10 -3.98 13.62 -8.46
C ASN A 10 -5.06 13.99 -9.47
N ASP A 11 -4.92 15.12 -10.16
CA ASP A 11 -5.89 15.60 -11.14
C ASP A 11 -6.06 14.63 -12.30
N TYR A 12 -4.94 14.08 -12.80
CA TYR A 12 -4.97 13.05 -13.83
C TYR A 12 -5.74 11.80 -13.36
N LEU A 13 -5.43 11.29 -12.15
CA LEU A 13 -6.11 10.12 -11.60
C LEU A 13 -7.60 10.38 -11.34
N ARG A 14 -7.97 11.59 -10.90
CA ARG A 14 -9.36 12.02 -10.70
C ARG A 14 -10.12 12.12 -12.01
N SER A 15 -9.49 12.65 -13.06
CA SER A 15 -10.10 12.72 -14.40
C SER A 15 -10.48 11.33 -14.94
N LEU A 16 -9.70 10.31 -14.56
CA LEU A 16 -9.95 8.90 -14.89
C LEU A 16 -10.88 8.20 -13.89
N SER A 17 -11.42 8.91 -12.91
CA SER A 17 -12.27 8.35 -11.83
C SER A 17 -11.59 7.22 -11.04
N VAL A 18 -10.26 7.25 -10.92
CA VAL A 18 -9.51 6.27 -10.14
C VAL A 18 -9.80 6.45 -8.65
N ARG A 19 -10.07 5.33 -7.96
CA ARG A 19 -10.29 5.29 -6.50
C ARG A 19 -9.34 4.39 -5.75
N ASN A 20 -8.74 3.41 -6.44
CA ASN A 20 -7.88 2.39 -5.85
C ASN A 20 -6.47 2.55 -6.43
N LEU A 21 -5.46 2.61 -5.56
CA LEU A 21 -4.05 2.72 -5.93
C LEU A 21 -3.29 1.53 -5.38
N PHE A 22 -2.58 0.82 -6.25
CA PHE A 22 -1.71 -0.28 -5.88
C PHE A 22 -0.27 0.24 -5.91
N CYS A 23 0.30 0.45 -4.73
CA CYS A 23 1.61 1.09 -4.59
C CYS A 23 2.71 0.04 -4.49
N MET A 24 3.72 0.19 -5.34
CA MET A 24 4.96 -0.59 -5.35
C MET A 24 6.12 0.29 -5.84
N GLY A 25 7.36 -0.13 -5.62
CA GLY A 25 8.54 0.60 -6.09
C GLY A 25 9.62 0.75 -5.02
N LEU A 26 10.59 1.64 -5.30
CA LEU A 26 11.72 1.92 -4.43
C LEU A 26 11.85 3.44 -4.19
N ALA A 27 12.21 3.89 -2.99
CA ALA A 27 12.38 3.12 -1.76
C ALA A 27 11.12 3.15 -0.88
N GLY A 28 10.84 2.05 -0.20
CA GLY A 28 9.68 1.89 0.69
C GLY A 28 9.59 2.96 1.78
N ASP A 29 10.73 3.34 2.34
CA ASP A 29 10.93 4.33 3.42
C ASP A 29 11.03 5.78 2.95
N TYR A 30 10.84 6.04 1.67
CA TYR A 30 10.92 7.38 1.08
C TYR A 30 9.70 7.65 0.20
N CYS A 31 9.90 7.69 -1.13
CA CYS A 31 8.88 8.11 -2.08
C CYS A 31 7.63 7.24 -1.98
N VAL A 32 7.78 5.93 -1.79
CA VAL A 32 6.63 5.03 -1.73
C VAL A 32 5.77 5.33 -0.50
N SER A 33 6.36 5.50 0.70
CA SER A 33 5.60 5.84 1.91
C SER A 33 4.97 7.23 1.82
N ALA A 34 5.71 8.22 1.32
CA ALA A 34 5.22 9.58 1.14
C ALA A 34 4.02 9.63 0.18
N THR A 35 4.12 8.95 -0.98
CA THR A 35 3.00 8.83 -1.93
C THR A 35 1.81 8.11 -1.31
N CYS A 36 2.03 7.02 -0.56
CA CYS A 36 0.94 6.30 0.12
C CYS A 36 0.19 7.19 1.12
N HIS A 37 0.92 7.94 1.96
CA HIS A 37 0.31 8.86 2.93
C HIS A 37 -0.44 10.00 2.25
N SER A 38 0.13 10.61 1.20
CA SER A 38 -0.55 11.65 0.42
C SER A 38 -1.82 11.12 -0.24
N ALA A 39 -1.76 9.93 -0.83
CA ALA A 39 -2.93 9.28 -1.44
C ALA A 39 -4.04 8.98 -0.41
N LEU A 40 -3.67 8.49 0.78
CA LEU A 40 -4.63 8.27 1.86
C LEU A 40 -5.30 9.58 2.29
N ARG A 41 -4.53 10.67 2.43
CA ARG A 41 -5.05 12.01 2.76
C ARG A 41 -6.00 12.54 1.69
N LEU A 42 -5.71 12.27 0.42
CA LEU A 42 -6.58 12.61 -0.71
C LEU A 42 -7.81 11.70 -0.83
N GLY A 43 -7.93 10.65 0.00
CA GLY A 43 -9.10 9.76 0.03
C GLY A 43 -9.06 8.59 -0.96
N TYR A 44 -7.89 8.27 -1.51
CA TYR A 44 -7.71 7.04 -2.28
C TYR A 44 -7.67 5.81 -1.36
N ARG A 45 -8.10 4.67 -1.90
CA ARG A 45 -7.87 3.35 -1.28
C ARG A 45 -6.50 2.87 -1.70
N VAL A 46 -5.57 2.80 -0.76
CA VAL A 46 -4.17 2.44 -1.02
C VAL A 46 -3.93 0.98 -0.67
N TYR A 47 -3.32 0.24 -1.60
CA TYR A 47 -2.92 -1.15 -1.43
C TYR A 47 -1.39 -1.22 -1.50
N TRP A 48 -0.76 -1.50 -0.36
CA TRP A 48 0.69 -1.66 -0.24
C TRP A 48 1.13 -3.04 -0.71
N ILE A 49 1.85 -3.12 -1.84
CA ILE A 49 2.29 -4.39 -2.41
C ILE A 49 3.67 -4.75 -1.87
N ARG A 50 3.68 -5.42 -0.72
CA ARG A 50 4.90 -5.76 0.04
C ARG A 50 5.98 -6.45 -0.79
N SER A 51 5.61 -7.35 -1.72
CA SER A 51 6.54 -8.06 -2.60
C SER A 51 7.23 -7.16 -3.63
N GLY A 52 6.63 -6.01 -3.95
CA GLY A 52 7.16 -5.05 -4.92
C GLY A 52 7.87 -3.85 -4.29
N ILE A 53 8.12 -3.89 -2.98
CA ILE A 53 8.71 -2.77 -2.24
C ILE A 53 9.92 -3.25 -1.44
N ARG A 54 10.98 -2.44 -1.45
CA ARG A 54 12.14 -2.60 -0.58
C ARG A 54 12.53 -1.25 0.01
N SER A 55 12.69 -1.21 1.33
CA SER A 55 13.20 -0.05 2.04
C SER A 55 14.74 -0.04 2.05
N VAL A 56 15.34 1.15 2.02
CA VAL A 56 16.79 1.34 2.20
C VAL A 56 17.21 0.86 3.58
N SER A 57 16.39 1.15 4.59
CA SER A 57 16.55 0.70 5.97
C SER A 57 16.32 -0.82 6.17
N GLY A 58 16.12 -1.57 5.07
CA GLY A 58 15.85 -3.00 5.09
C GLY A 58 14.50 -3.37 5.69
N SER A 59 14.35 -4.64 6.07
CA SER A 59 13.07 -5.22 6.51
C SER A 59 12.49 -4.55 7.76
N SER A 60 13.35 -4.12 8.69
CA SER A 60 12.91 -3.45 9.93
C SER A 60 12.27 -2.09 9.64
N GLY A 61 12.89 -1.29 8.76
CA GLY A 61 12.33 -0.02 8.32
C GLY A 61 11.00 -0.21 7.59
N GLN A 62 10.94 -1.18 6.67
CA GLN A 62 9.73 -1.50 5.92
C GLN A 62 8.54 -1.87 6.85
N LEU A 63 8.78 -2.72 7.84
CA LEU A 63 7.76 -3.12 8.82
C LEU A 63 7.24 -1.95 9.68
N SER A 64 8.07 -0.94 9.90
CA SER A 64 7.68 0.24 10.67
C SER A 64 6.70 1.12 9.87
N ILE A 65 6.93 1.24 8.55
CA ILE A 65 6.06 1.98 7.63
C ILE A 65 4.74 1.25 7.43
N GLU A 66 4.78 -0.08 7.22
CA GLU A 66 3.59 -0.91 7.07
C GLU A 66 2.65 -0.75 8.28
N ARG A 67 3.21 -0.70 9.49
CA ARG A 67 2.45 -0.41 10.71
C ARG A 67 1.83 0.98 10.71
N SER A 68 2.61 2.01 10.34
CA SER A 68 2.12 3.39 10.27
C SER A 68 0.96 3.56 9.29
N LEU A 69 1.08 3.01 8.07
CA LEU A 69 0.04 3.05 7.05
C LEU A 69 -1.24 2.31 7.47
N CYS A 70 -1.08 1.16 8.15
CA CYS A 70 -2.21 0.40 8.69
C CYS A 70 -2.96 1.18 9.77
N SER A 71 -2.22 1.83 10.69
CA SER A 71 -2.82 2.68 11.73
C SER A 71 -3.57 3.89 11.14
N SER A 72 -3.04 4.53 10.09
CA SER A 72 -3.74 5.63 9.39
C SER A 72 -5.05 5.19 8.72
N SER A 73 -5.22 3.90 8.42
CA SER A 73 -6.44 3.35 7.84
C SER A 73 -7.54 3.07 8.87
N SER A 74 -7.19 3.03 10.16
CA SER A 74 -8.06 2.55 11.25
C SER A 74 -9.05 3.58 11.82
N SER A 75 -9.20 4.77 11.21
CA SER A 75 -10.26 5.71 11.59
C SER A 75 -11.67 5.27 11.16
N SER A 76 -11.78 4.15 10.45
CA SER A 76 -13.02 3.38 10.31
C SER A 76 -12.79 1.99 10.90
N SER A 77 -13.48 1.70 12.01
CA SER A 77 -13.48 0.42 12.71
C SER A 77 -13.93 -0.73 11.79
N SER A 78 -12.98 -1.37 11.13
CA SER A 78 -13.12 -2.74 10.65
C SER A 78 -11.72 -3.32 10.53
N SER A 79 -11.21 -3.84 11.65
CA SER A 79 -10.10 -4.78 11.64
C SER A 79 -10.41 -5.86 10.60
N PRO A 80 -9.54 -6.12 9.61
CA PRO A 80 -9.70 -7.34 8.81
C PRO A 80 -9.51 -8.49 9.80
N SER A 81 -10.59 -9.24 10.04
CA SER A 81 -10.51 -10.46 10.84
C SER A 81 -9.47 -11.37 10.20
N SER A 82 -8.55 -11.88 11.02
CA SER A 82 -7.43 -12.74 10.64
C SER A 82 -7.81 -13.96 9.78
N SER A 83 -9.10 -14.26 9.67
CA SER A 83 -9.65 -15.38 8.91
C SER A 83 -9.49 -15.29 7.39
N SER A 84 -9.48 -14.08 6.80
CA SER A 84 -9.40 -13.96 5.32
C SER A 84 -7.97 -14.05 4.77
N PHE A 85 -6.95 -13.68 5.57
CA PHE A 85 -5.56 -13.70 5.12
C PHE A 85 -4.92 -15.09 5.30
N GLU A 86 -5.24 -15.79 6.39
CA GLU A 86 -4.78 -17.18 6.60
C GLU A 86 -5.33 -18.15 5.53
N LEU A 87 -6.52 -17.87 4.98
CA LEU A 87 -7.10 -18.69 3.93
C LEU A 87 -6.30 -18.62 2.62
N ILE A 88 -5.78 -17.44 2.27
CA ILE A 88 -5.03 -17.25 1.01
C ILE A 88 -3.65 -17.91 1.11
N GLU A 89 -2.95 -17.75 2.23
CA GLU A 89 -1.64 -18.40 2.42
C GLU A 89 -1.77 -19.93 2.46
N ASN A 90 -2.78 -20.48 3.16
CA ASN A 90 -3.05 -21.92 3.15
C ASN A 90 -3.40 -22.45 1.76
N GLN A 91 -4.14 -21.69 0.94
CA GLN A 91 -4.47 -22.08 -0.43
C GLN A 91 -3.21 -22.11 -1.32
N MET A 92 -2.33 -21.10 -1.22
CA MET A 92 -1.08 -21.08 -1.98
C MET A 92 -0.11 -22.20 -1.57
N GLU A 93 -0.07 -22.54 -0.29
CA GLU A 93 0.76 -23.64 0.21
C GLU A 93 0.20 -25.02 -0.20
N THR A 94 -1.13 -25.16 -0.26
CA THR A 94 -1.79 -26.38 -0.77
C THR A 94 -1.54 -26.57 -2.27
N ILE A 95 -1.62 -25.49 -3.06
CA ILE A 95 -1.33 -25.56 -4.51
C ILE A 95 0.12 -25.97 -4.77
N LYS A 96 1.08 -25.46 -3.98
CA LYS A 96 2.49 -25.89 -4.09
C LYS A 96 2.71 -27.37 -3.76
N LYS A 97 1.91 -27.94 -2.84
CA LYS A 97 1.98 -29.37 -2.47
C LYS A 97 1.30 -30.29 -3.48
N LEU A 98 0.32 -29.79 -4.25
CA LEU A 98 -0.32 -30.57 -5.34
C LEU A 98 0.50 -30.56 -6.64
N SER A 99 1.49 -29.68 -6.78
CA SER A 99 2.35 -29.58 -7.95
C SER A 99 3.67 -30.38 -7.86
N LEU A 100 3.70 -31.44 -7.05
CA LEU A 100 4.77 -32.44 -6.91
C LEU A 100 4.18 -33.85 -7.01
#